data_AF-A0A956EJK5-F1
#
_entry.id   AF-A0A956EJK5-F1
#
_cell.length_a   1.000
_cell.length_b   1.000
_cell.length_c   1.000
_cell.angle_alpha   90.00
_cell.angle_beta   90.00
_cell.angle_gamma   90.00
#
_symmetry.space_group_name_H-M   'P 1'
#
loop_
_entity.id
_entity.type
_entity.pdbx_description
1 polymer ?
#
loop_
_entity_poly.entity_id
_entity_poly.type
_entity_poly.pdbx_seq_one_letter_code
_entity_poly.pdbx_strand_id
1 'polypeptide(L)'
;MGQQISLDDVRRAWAARDPELANLLIKLCADQDATPKVAVREGAPTFSSFTQELKGWRYRRKSPQERARFRIDTIRALEAQAAEVPLPDRLGVDAVILELWAKAQEAGAAYERQMLLEVIGQVALRWGPWRALKRIFKEAEAAADTEVLGALAARFDAQLAGSFGRDFNTSAGRSEVTRYTLAYLCRRAWRFLRRRAEGLPASYADAAVDFLRFYSDQTQWQKTWVYNHVLFHDSKKYNRRRFRFSWRERNLDPLKNRAYAELWRRTPRPLFSLLERARSEAVRGYATKALQSDFRAMLRDVEPAWVVRLIAVGSATIDTFVIWLLGNVPKFEHSAFRELGLHDPVLRLLDSPSNDARAYAADYARTHARDLPLERLILLANNSHDGVRKLVKDLLGDRDPRKDVGLDAWGRLLGTQYGHELAIAALRKHFGARELTQEWFTARLLDSRDKVVDFAAELLPKIHPYKDLKAAYFRRLLDAPEIG
;
A
#
# COMPACT_ATOMS: atom_id res chain seq x y z
N MET A 1 -26.31 7.65 11.50
CA MET A 1 -25.41 8.77 11.17
C MET A 1 -24.18 8.64 12.07
N GLY A 2 -22.99 8.43 11.50
CA GLY A 2 -21.76 8.30 12.30
C GLY A 2 -21.42 9.61 13.00
N GLN A 3 -20.98 9.54 14.25
CA GLN A 3 -20.58 10.70 15.05
C GLN A 3 -19.42 11.43 14.35
N GLN A 4 -19.56 12.75 14.20
CA GLN A 4 -18.53 13.60 13.61
C GLN A 4 -17.35 13.73 14.59
N ILE A 5 -16.13 13.49 14.12
CA ILE A 5 -14.91 13.56 14.92
C ILE A 5 -14.62 15.02 15.26
N SER A 6 -14.25 15.29 16.51
CA SER A 6 -13.87 16.61 17.02
C SER A 6 -12.38 16.68 17.39
N LEU A 7 -11.86 17.88 17.56
CA LEU A 7 -10.49 18.10 18.09
C LEU A 7 -10.32 17.54 19.51
N ASP A 8 -11.37 17.52 20.31
CA ASP A 8 -11.32 16.96 21.67
C ASP A 8 -11.18 15.44 21.66
N ASP A 9 -11.80 14.75 20.69
CA ASP A 9 -11.61 13.31 20.49
C ASP A 9 -10.13 13.00 20.18
N VAL A 10 -9.52 13.79 19.30
CA VAL A 10 -8.10 13.72 18.96
C VAL A 10 -7.21 13.97 20.19
N ARG A 11 -7.54 14.98 21.00
CA ARG A 11 -6.77 15.28 22.23
C ARG A 11 -6.88 14.18 23.28
N ARG A 12 -8.07 13.56 23.44
CA ARG A 12 -8.24 12.41 24.33
C ARG A 12 -7.45 11.20 23.85
N ALA A 13 -7.50 10.90 22.54
CA ALA A 13 -6.69 9.84 21.94
C ALA A 13 -5.19 10.09 22.14
N TRP A 14 -4.74 11.34 21.98
CA TRP A 14 -3.35 11.72 22.22
C TRP A 14 -2.94 11.52 23.68
N ALA A 15 -3.76 11.98 24.63
CA ALA A 15 -3.51 11.80 26.06
C ALA A 15 -3.45 10.31 26.47
N ALA A 16 -4.26 9.47 25.82
CA ALA A 16 -4.32 8.03 26.07
C ALA A 16 -3.24 7.20 25.33
N ARG A 17 -2.42 7.83 24.46
CA ARG A 17 -1.52 7.14 23.52
C ARG A 17 -2.25 6.07 22.69
N ASP A 18 -3.45 6.42 22.23
CA ASP A 18 -4.31 5.54 21.47
C ASP A 18 -3.68 5.19 20.10
N PRO A 19 -3.58 3.91 19.70
CA PRO A 19 -3.11 3.52 18.37
C PRO A 19 -3.94 4.12 17.21
N GLU A 20 -5.19 4.51 17.44
CA GLU A 20 -6.07 5.14 16.43
C GLU A 20 -5.86 6.66 16.28
N LEU A 21 -4.95 7.28 17.05
CA LEU A 21 -4.70 8.72 17.01
C LEU A 21 -4.45 9.25 15.58
N ALA A 22 -3.60 8.55 14.81
CA ALA A 22 -3.30 8.95 13.44
C ALA A 22 -4.55 8.92 12.55
N ASN A 23 -5.36 7.86 12.65
CA ASN A 23 -6.60 7.71 11.88
C ASN A 23 -7.62 8.79 12.23
N LEU A 24 -7.79 9.13 13.51
CA LEU A 24 -8.67 10.21 13.96
C LEU A 24 -8.21 11.57 13.39
N LEU A 25 -6.92 11.88 13.44
CA LEU A 25 -6.33 13.08 12.87
C LEU A 25 -6.55 13.18 11.35
N ILE A 26 -6.27 12.08 10.63
CA ILE A 26 -6.43 11.99 9.17
C ILE A 26 -7.90 12.24 8.79
N LYS A 27 -8.83 11.56 9.48
CA LYS A 27 -10.27 11.67 9.19
C LYS A 27 -10.81 13.07 9.51
N LEU A 28 -10.46 13.65 10.66
CA LEU A 28 -10.83 15.03 11.02
C LEU A 28 -10.38 16.06 9.97
N CYS A 29 -9.21 15.85 9.35
CA CYS A 29 -8.69 16.77 8.33
C CYS A 29 -9.28 16.52 6.92
N ALA A 30 -9.78 15.32 6.65
CA ALA A 30 -10.40 14.94 5.40
C ALA A 30 -11.87 15.40 5.32
N ASP A 31 -12.57 15.42 6.45
CA ASP A 31 -13.98 15.81 6.55
C ASP A 31 -14.24 17.27 6.11
N GLN A 32 -15.49 17.54 5.74
CA GLN A 32 -15.93 18.90 5.42
C GLN A 32 -16.08 19.72 6.70
N ASP A 33 -15.77 21.02 6.60
CA ASP A 33 -15.94 21.94 7.72
C ASP A 33 -17.43 22.00 8.12
N ALA A 34 -17.72 21.88 9.41
CA ALA A 34 -19.09 21.92 9.91
C ALA A 34 -19.77 23.23 9.52
N THR A 35 -21.01 23.14 9.05
CA THR A 35 -21.84 24.34 8.81
C THR A 35 -22.26 24.94 10.15
N PRO A 36 -22.19 26.27 10.32
CA PRO A 36 -22.67 26.93 11.53
C PRO A 36 -24.13 26.55 11.79
N LYS A 37 -24.44 26.09 13.01
CA LYS A 37 -25.80 25.73 13.43
C LYS A 37 -26.71 26.95 13.64
N VAL A 38 -26.10 28.12 13.87
CA VAL A 38 -26.79 29.40 14.10
C VAL A 38 -26.60 30.30 12.87
N ALA A 39 -27.63 31.07 12.51
CA ALA A 39 -27.56 32.05 11.44
C ALA A 39 -26.51 33.12 11.78
N VAL A 40 -25.52 33.27 10.91
CA VAL A 40 -24.41 34.21 11.07
C VAL A 40 -24.86 35.61 10.65
N ARG A 41 -24.54 36.64 11.43
CA ARG A 41 -24.82 38.04 11.10
C ARG A 41 -24.17 38.44 9.77
N GLU A 42 -24.88 39.24 8.98
CA GLU A 42 -24.35 39.81 7.74
C GLU A 42 -23.09 40.64 8.01
N GLY A 43 -22.00 40.31 7.30
CA GLY A 43 -20.70 40.96 7.45
C GLY A 43 -19.80 40.42 8.57
N ALA A 44 -20.25 39.42 9.35
CA ALA A 44 -19.40 38.80 10.36
C ALA A 44 -18.19 38.10 9.72
N PRO A 45 -16.98 38.23 10.29
CA PRO A 45 -15.82 37.53 9.80
C PRO A 45 -16.00 36.03 10.01
N THR A 46 -16.00 35.26 8.93
CA THR A 46 -15.99 33.79 8.97
C THR A 46 -14.74 33.26 8.30
N PHE A 47 -14.35 32.03 8.63
CA PHE A 47 -13.24 31.40 7.93
C PHE A 47 -13.53 31.24 6.42
N SER A 48 -14.78 30.94 6.04
CA SER A 48 -15.17 30.86 4.63
C SER A 48 -15.01 32.20 3.91
N SER A 49 -15.52 33.31 4.47
CA SER A 49 -15.40 34.64 3.85
C SER A 49 -13.95 35.11 3.76
N PHE A 50 -13.15 34.91 4.81
CA PHE A 50 -11.71 35.19 4.80
C PHE A 50 -11.00 34.50 3.64
N THR A 51 -11.29 33.22 3.43
CA THR A 51 -10.57 32.39 2.46
C THR A 51 -11.03 32.66 1.02
N GLN A 52 -12.27 33.11 0.83
CA GLN A 52 -12.75 33.66 -0.42
C GLN A 52 -12.08 35.01 -0.73
N GLU A 53 -11.92 35.90 0.26
CA GLU A 53 -11.27 37.19 0.07
C GLU A 53 -9.80 37.05 -0.34
N LEU A 54 -9.06 36.10 0.25
CA LEU A 54 -7.68 35.80 -0.16
C LEU A 54 -7.55 35.39 -1.63
N LYS A 55 -8.61 34.83 -2.22
CA LYS A 55 -8.67 34.45 -3.64
C LYS A 55 -9.09 35.60 -4.54
N GLY A 56 -9.70 36.65 -3.97
CA GLY A 56 -10.23 37.81 -4.68
C GLY A 56 -9.15 38.67 -5.34
N TRP A 57 -9.49 39.24 -6.50
CA TRP A 57 -8.60 40.14 -7.24
C TRP A 57 -8.26 41.41 -6.45
N ARG A 58 -9.22 41.93 -5.66
CA ARG A 58 -9.01 43.11 -4.79
C ARG A 58 -7.89 42.89 -3.79
N TYR A 59 -7.88 41.74 -3.11
CA TYR A 59 -6.81 41.37 -2.19
C TYR A 59 -5.44 41.26 -2.89
N ARG A 60 -5.41 40.73 -4.12
CA ARG A 60 -4.16 40.58 -4.90
C ARG A 60 -3.55 41.91 -5.33
N ARG A 61 -4.34 42.98 -5.50
CA ARG A 61 -3.85 44.33 -5.84
C ARG A 61 -3.30 45.11 -4.65
N LYS A 62 -3.64 44.71 -3.42
CA LYS A 62 -3.09 45.34 -2.20
C LYS A 62 -1.56 45.19 -2.14
N SER A 63 -0.89 46.16 -1.54
CA SER A 63 0.55 46.09 -1.26
C SER A 63 0.90 44.85 -0.40
N PRO A 64 2.16 44.38 -0.42
CA PRO A 64 2.59 43.27 0.44
C PRO A 64 2.31 43.51 1.93
N GLN A 65 2.49 44.75 2.41
CA GLN A 65 2.25 45.15 3.79
C GLN A 65 0.76 45.10 4.15
N GLU A 66 -0.12 45.65 3.32
CA GLU A 66 -1.57 45.58 3.52
C GLU A 66 -2.08 44.15 3.52
N ARG A 67 -1.55 43.30 2.61
CA ARG A 67 -1.87 41.87 2.57
C ARG A 67 -1.42 41.14 3.83
N ALA A 68 -0.26 41.51 4.40
CA ALA A 68 0.20 40.94 5.66
C ALA A 68 -0.69 41.37 6.82
N ARG A 69 -0.99 42.67 6.92
CA ARG A 69 -1.83 43.24 7.97
C ARG A 69 -3.24 42.66 7.96
N PHE A 70 -3.91 42.62 6.80
CA PHE A 70 -5.22 41.98 6.65
C PHE A 70 -5.22 40.53 7.15
N ARG A 71 -4.21 39.73 6.77
CA ARG A 71 -4.14 38.33 7.23
C ARG A 71 -3.98 38.21 8.74
N ILE A 72 -3.13 39.04 9.33
CA ILE A 72 -2.87 39.02 10.78
C ILE A 72 -4.12 39.46 11.55
N ASP A 73 -4.72 40.58 11.15
CA ASP A 73 -5.86 41.17 11.84
C ASP A 73 -7.09 40.27 11.73
N THR A 74 -7.39 39.72 10.54
CA THR A 74 -8.54 38.84 10.34
C THR A 74 -8.37 37.48 11.03
N ILE A 75 -7.17 36.87 11.01
CA ILE A 75 -6.95 35.63 11.77
C ILE A 75 -7.09 35.87 13.27
N ARG A 76 -6.54 36.97 13.79
CA ARG A 76 -6.68 37.33 15.21
C ARG A 76 -8.16 37.50 15.61
N ALA A 77 -8.96 38.13 14.74
CA ALA A 77 -10.40 38.27 14.97
C ALA A 77 -11.13 36.92 14.97
N LEU A 78 -10.75 36.00 14.08
CA LEU A 78 -11.34 34.66 14.01
C LEU A 78 -10.90 33.73 15.16
N GLU A 79 -9.71 33.93 15.71
CA GLU A 79 -9.18 33.17 16.86
C GLU A 79 -9.68 33.72 18.22
N ALA A 80 -10.35 34.88 18.24
CA ALA A 80 -10.82 35.49 19.47
C ALA A 80 -11.93 34.66 20.13
N GLN A 81 -11.95 34.60 21.47
CA GLN A 81 -13.01 33.90 22.23
C GLN A 81 -14.42 34.44 21.94
N ALA A 82 -14.52 35.71 21.55
CA ALA A 82 -15.76 36.37 21.18
C ALA A 82 -16.14 36.21 19.69
N ALA A 83 -15.43 35.37 18.93
CA ALA A 83 -15.74 35.13 17.53
C ALA A 83 -17.14 34.49 17.39
N GLU A 84 -17.98 35.08 16.53
CA GLU A 84 -19.35 34.65 16.33
C GLU A 84 -19.46 33.23 15.74
N VAL A 85 -18.48 32.84 14.92
CA VAL A 85 -18.36 31.49 14.37
C VAL A 85 -17.01 30.91 14.78
N PRO A 86 -16.98 29.79 15.53
CA PRO A 86 -15.73 29.16 15.90
C PRO A 86 -14.99 28.67 14.65
N LEU A 87 -13.66 28.67 14.73
CA LEU A 87 -12.82 28.10 13.69
C LEU A 87 -13.09 26.59 13.55
N PRO A 88 -13.02 26.03 12.33
CA PRO A 88 -13.10 24.59 12.14
C PRO A 88 -12.04 23.85 12.96
N ASP A 89 -12.43 22.78 13.64
CA ASP A 89 -11.57 21.95 14.51
C ASP A 89 -10.24 21.55 13.85
N ARG A 90 -10.29 21.22 12.54
CA ARG A 90 -9.09 20.88 11.77
C ARG A 90 -8.00 21.95 11.79
N LEU A 91 -8.34 23.21 12.04
CA LEU A 91 -7.37 24.30 12.10
C LEU A 91 -6.51 24.24 13.37
N GLY A 92 -7.04 23.69 14.47
CA GLY A 92 -6.32 23.51 15.74
C GLY A 92 -5.48 22.22 15.81
N VAL A 93 -5.58 21.35 14.80
CA VAL A 93 -4.80 20.12 14.70
C VAL A 93 -3.29 20.39 14.58
N ASP A 94 -2.89 21.58 14.12
CA ASP A 94 -1.47 21.94 14.03
C ASP A 94 -0.75 21.89 15.39
N ALA A 95 -1.44 22.27 16.47
CA ALA A 95 -0.90 22.17 17.82
C ALA A 95 -0.59 20.72 18.20
N VAL A 96 -1.53 19.79 17.97
CA VAL A 96 -1.35 18.36 18.28
C VAL A 96 -0.22 17.75 17.46
N ILE A 97 -0.13 18.07 16.16
CA ILE A 97 0.96 17.57 15.30
C ILE A 97 2.33 18.13 15.75
N LEU A 98 2.39 19.38 16.21
CA LEU A 98 3.63 19.97 16.72
C LEU A 98 4.05 19.39 18.08
N GLU A 99 3.09 19.09 18.96
CA GLU A 99 3.36 18.36 20.21
C GLU A 99 3.86 16.94 19.93
N LEU A 100 3.23 16.23 19.00
CA LEU A 100 3.71 14.93 18.51
C LEU A 100 5.16 15.01 18.02
N TRP A 101 5.48 16.01 17.20
CA TRP A 101 6.85 16.22 16.73
C TRP A 101 7.83 16.52 17.86
N ALA A 102 7.48 17.38 18.80
CA ALA A 102 8.34 17.70 19.94
C ALA A 102 8.67 16.45 20.76
N LYS A 103 7.64 15.64 21.11
CA LYS A 103 7.86 14.39 21.85
C LYS A 103 8.58 13.33 21.03
N ALA A 104 8.36 13.27 19.72
CA ALA A 104 9.03 12.31 18.83
C ALA A 104 10.57 12.53 18.72
N GLN A 105 11.11 13.61 19.28
CA GLN A 105 12.55 13.83 19.40
C GLN A 105 13.14 13.25 20.70
N GLU A 106 12.31 12.83 21.65
CA GLU A 106 12.75 12.26 22.93
C GLU A 106 13.26 10.82 22.76
N ALA A 107 14.19 10.41 23.62
CA ALA A 107 14.70 9.04 23.63
C ALA A 107 13.57 8.06 24.00
N GLY A 108 13.35 7.03 23.16
CA GLY A 108 12.30 6.03 23.38
C GLY A 108 10.92 6.41 22.85
N ALA A 109 10.76 7.53 22.15
CA ALA A 109 9.50 8.02 21.60
C ALA A 109 9.03 7.27 20.32
N ALA A 110 9.05 5.94 20.33
CA ALA A 110 8.73 5.12 19.17
C ALA A 110 7.28 5.27 18.72
N TYR A 111 6.35 5.38 19.67
CA TYR A 111 4.92 5.60 19.39
C TYR A 111 4.70 6.95 18.71
N GLU A 112 5.24 8.03 19.29
CA GLU A 112 5.07 9.40 18.80
C GLU A 112 5.66 9.56 17.40
N ARG A 113 6.83 8.94 17.19
CA ARG A 113 7.50 8.86 15.89
C ARG A 113 6.66 8.14 14.85
N GLN A 114 6.11 6.98 15.20
CA GLN A 114 5.25 6.19 14.31
C GLN A 114 3.98 6.97 13.93
N MET A 115 3.27 7.51 14.91
CA MET A 115 2.07 8.32 14.70
C MET A 115 2.35 9.53 13.82
N LEU A 116 3.46 10.24 14.06
CA LEU A 116 3.84 11.38 13.23
C LEU A 116 4.08 10.97 11.77
N LEU A 117 4.81 9.88 11.51
CA LEU A 117 5.09 9.41 10.14
C LEU A 117 3.82 8.95 9.42
N GLU A 118 2.88 8.35 10.14
CA GLU A 118 1.57 7.96 9.61
C GLU A 118 0.73 9.17 9.22
N VAL A 119 0.64 10.16 10.13
CA VAL A 119 -0.02 11.45 9.87
C VAL A 119 0.62 12.16 8.68
N ILE A 120 1.95 12.26 8.61
CA ILE A 120 2.67 12.88 7.48
C ILE A 120 2.30 12.20 6.15
N GLY A 121 2.22 10.88 6.15
CA GLY A 121 1.94 10.10 4.94
C GLY A 121 0.54 10.32 4.37
N GLN A 122 -0.44 10.61 5.23
CA GLN A 122 -1.86 10.48 4.88
C GLN A 122 -2.72 11.71 5.18
N VAL A 123 -2.29 12.64 6.03
CA VAL A 123 -3.11 13.81 6.34
C VAL A 123 -3.34 14.68 5.10
N ALA A 124 -4.54 15.25 5.00
CA ALA A 124 -4.86 16.22 3.96
C ALA A 124 -3.96 17.45 4.10
N LEU A 125 -3.37 17.90 2.99
CA LEU A 125 -2.57 19.12 2.89
C LEU A 125 -3.49 20.34 2.79
N ARG A 126 -4.15 20.64 3.92
CA ARG A 126 -5.08 21.77 4.13
C ARG A 126 -4.58 22.67 5.26
N TRP A 127 -5.15 23.87 5.39
CA TRP A 127 -4.95 24.72 6.55
C TRP A 127 -5.31 23.98 7.84
N GLY A 128 -4.58 24.28 8.92
CA GLY A 128 -4.45 23.40 10.07
C GLY A 128 -3.18 22.56 9.94
N PRO A 129 -3.25 21.28 9.53
CA PRO A 129 -2.08 20.40 9.43
C PRO A 129 -0.93 21.01 8.62
N TRP A 130 -1.20 21.74 7.52
CA TRP A 130 -0.16 22.39 6.71
C TRP A 130 0.74 23.35 7.50
N ARG A 131 0.21 24.01 8.55
CA ARG A 131 1.01 24.90 9.40
C ARG A 131 2.08 24.12 10.15
N ALA A 132 1.70 23.01 10.78
CA ALA A 132 2.62 22.11 11.47
C ALA A 132 3.62 21.46 10.49
N LEU A 133 3.13 20.84 9.40
CA LEU A 133 3.99 20.12 8.45
C LEU A 133 5.09 21.00 7.85
N LYS A 134 4.79 22.28 7.53
CA LYS A 134 5.81 23.23 7.04
C LYS A 134 6.86 23.57 8.09
N ARG A 135 6.47 23.66 9.35
CA ARG A 135 7.37 23.97 10.46
C ARG A 135 8.28 22.78 10.70
N ILE A 136 7.69 21.59 10.84
CA ILE A 136 8.40 20.32 11.01
C ILE A 136 9.37 20.10 9.83
N PHE A 137 8.98 20.37 8.58
CA PHE A 137 9.90 20.24 7.45
C PHE A 137 11.19 21.06 7.62
N LYS A 138 11.09 22.29 8.14
CA LYS A 138 12.25 23.16 8.35
C LYS A 138 13.08 22.72 9.55
N GLU A 139 12.41 22.32 10.63
CA GLU A 139 13.06 21.84 11.85
C GLU A 139 13.79 20.50 11.60
N ALA A 140 13.15 19.56 10.90
CA ALA A 140 13.77 18.30 10.47
C ALA A 140 14.97 18.53 9.53
N GLU A 141 14.90 19.49 8.61
CA GLU A 141 16.06 19.88 7.80
C GLU A 141 17.21 20.42 8.65
N ALA A 142 16.92 21.27 9.65
CA ALA A 142 17.92 21.85 10.53
C ALA A 142 18.55 20.81 11.46
N ALA A 143 17.76 19.86 11.96
CA ALA A 143 18.21 18.73 12.79
C ALA A 143 18.87 17.60 11.97
N ALA A 144 18.88 17.70 10.63
CA ALA A 144 19.29 16.62 9.72
C ALA A 144 18.54 15.29 9.95
N ASP A 145 17.28 15.36 10.40
CA ASP A 145 16.38 14.21 10.56
C ASP A 145 15.88 13.76 9.18
N THR A 146 16.64 12.87 8.54
CA THR A 146 16.39 12.42 7.16
C THR A 146 15.11 11.63 7.02
N GLU A 147 14.66 10.93 8.06
CA GLU A 147 13.44 10.14 8.04
C GLU A 147 12.20 11.03 7.96
N VAL A 148 12.06 12.01 8.87
CA VAL A 148 10.89 12.91 8.86
C VAL A 148 10.96 13.88 7.69
N LEU A 149 12.16 14.40 7.37
CA LEU A 149 12.36 15.23 6.19
C LEU A 149 12.02 14.47 4.91
N GLY A 150 12.45 13.21 4.79
CA GLY A 150 12.18 12.34 3.67
C GLY A 150 10.69 12.03 3.49
N ALA A 151 9.99 11.74 4.59
CA ALA A 151 8.54 11.51 4.59
C ALA A 151 7.78 12.73 4.06
N LEU A 152 8.09 13.93 4.59
CA LEU A 152 7.47 15.18 4.14
C LEU A 152 7.86 15.51 2.69
N ALA A 153 9.12 15.31 2.31
CA ALA A 153 9.59 15.58 0.96
C ALA A 153 8.88 14.68 -0.06
N ALA A 154 8.80 13.38 0.18
CA ALA A 154 8.09 12.44 -0.69
C ALA A 154 6.60 12.80 -0.80
N ARG A 155 5.95 13.13 0.32
CA ARG A 155 4.55 13.55 0.37
C ARG A 155 4.30 14.81 -0.46
N PHE A 156 5.11 15.85 -0.27
CA PHE A 156 4.97 17.11 -1.01
C PHE A 156 5.27 16.94 -2.50
N ASP A 157 6.22 16.08 -2.83
CA ASP A 157 6.62 15.81 -4.20
C ASP A 157 5.57 14.99 -4.96
N ALA A 158 4.99 13.98 -4.33
CA ALA A 158 3.85 13.24 -4.86
C ALA A 158 2.63 14.15 -5.09
N GLN A 159 2.32 15.03 -4.13
CA GLN A 159 1.23 16.01 -4.30
C GLN A 159 1.51 17.00 -5.45
N LEU A 160 2.75 17.47 -5.58
CA LEU A 160 3.16 18.38 -6.66
C LEU A 160 3.02 17.72 -8.04
N ALA A 161 3.38 16.43 -8.12
CA ALA A 161 3.34 15.60 -9.31
C ALA A 161 1.90 15.26 -9.74
N GLY A 162 0.98 15.12 -8.78
CA GLY A 162 -0.43 14.82 -9.02
C GLY A 162 -1.14 15.79 -9.99
N SER A 163 -2.08 15.26 -10.78
CA SER A 163 -2.88 16.04 -11.74
C SER A 163 -3.95 16.87 -11.01
N PHE A 164 -4.16 18.11 -11.48
CA PHE A 164 -5.25 19.02 -11.07
C PHE A 164 -5.21 19.65 -9.68
N GLY A 165 -4.14 19.50 -8.89
CA GLY A 165 -4.08 20.12 -7.56
C GLY A 165 -5.26 19.69 -6.67
N ARG A 166 -5.82 18.50 -6.92
CA ARG A 166 -6.70 17.81 -6.01
C ARG A 166 -5.84 17.14 -4.96
N ASP A 167 -6.17 17.36 -3.70
CA ASP A 167 -5.69 16.50 -2.65
C ASP A 167 -6.54 15.23 -2.69
N PHE A 168 -5.92 14.09 -2.96
CA PHE A 168 -6.60 12.80 -3.07
C PHE A 168 -7.24 12.37 -1.74
N ASN A 169 -6.87 13.01 -0.64
CA ASN A 169 -7.37 12.71 0.70
C ASN A 169 -8.49 13.67 1.11
N THR A 170 -9.15 14.32 0.15
CA THR A 170 -10.26 15.24 0.41
C THR A 170 -11.36 15.07 -0.64
N SER A 171 -12.62 15.23 -0.24
CA SER A 171 -13.77 15.33 -1.15
C SER A 171 -13.91 16.73 -1.78
N ALA A 172 -13.14 17.71 -1.32
CA ALA A 172 -13.23 19.11 -1.73
C ALA A 172 -12.36 19.39 -2.98
N GLY A 173 -13.00 19.80 -4.07
CA GLY A 173 -12.40 19.83 -5.43
C GLY A 173 -11.20 20.76 -5.69
N ARG A 174 -10.59 21.45 -4.71
CA ARG A 174 -9.38 22.28 -4.90
C ARG A 174 -8.46 22.32 -3.66
N SER A 175 -7.16 22.08 -3.84
CA SER A 175 -6.14 22.17 -2.76
C SER A 175 -5.99 23.59 -2.20
N GLU A 176 -5.97 23.71 -0.87
CA GLU A 176 -5.72 24.96 -0.13
C GLU A 176 -4.23 25.36 -0.18
N VAL A 177 -3.34 24.42 -0.53
CA VAL A 177 -1.90 24.63 -0.61
C VAL A 177 -1.45 24.89 -2.04
N THR A 178 -0.73 25.99 -2.25
CA THR A 178 -0.31 26.36 -3.60
C THR A 178 0.80 25.44 -4.13
N ARG A 179 0.73 25.13 -5.43
CA ARG A 179 1.79 24.39 -6.15
C ARG A 179 3.15 25.07 -6.07
N TYR A 180 3.20 26.40 -5.99
CA TYR A 180 4.45 27.14 -5.85
C TYR A 180 5.15 26.85 -4.53
N THR A 181 4.38 26.75 -3.44
CA THR A 181 4.93 26.40 -2.12
C THR A 181 5.45 24.97 -2.12
N LEU A 182 4.68 24.01 -2.65
CA LEU A 182 5.13 22.62 -2.79
C LEU A 182 6.42 22.53 -3.62
N ALA A 183 6.47 23.18 -4.79
CA ALA A 183 7.66 23.20 -5.63
C ALA A 183 8.87 23.85 -4.96
N TYR A 184 8.67 24.85 -4.10
CA TYR A 184 9.75 25.41 -3.28
C TYR A 184 10.30 24.39 -2.29
N LEU A 185 9.42 23.67 -1.57
CA LEU A 185 9.82 22.67 -0.58
C LEU A 185 10.51 21.47 -1.26
N CYS A 186 10.02 20.98 -2.40
CA CYS A 186 10.69 19.92 -3.17
C CYS A 186 12.09 20.35 -3.64
N ARG A 187 12.25 21.59 -4.13
CA ARG A 187 13.58 22.12 -4.49
C ARG A 187 14.50 22.23 -3.27
N ARG A 188 13.94 22.55 -2.10
CA ARG A 188 14.68 22.64 -0.85
C ARG A 188 15.14 21.26 -0.37
N ALA A 189 14.26 20.26 -0.41
CA ALA A 189 14.57 18.85 -0.19
C ALA A 189 15.72 18.35 -1.09
N TRP A 190 15.66 18.62 -2.40
CA TRP A 190 16.76 18.26 -3.30
C TRP A 190 18.08 18.96 -2.94
N ARG A 191 18.04 20.25 -2.61
CA ARG A 191 19.25 20.98 -2.17
C ARG A 191 19.84 20.40 -0.89
N PHE A 192 19.01 19.91 0.03
CA PHE A 192 19.49 19.21 1.21
C PHE A 192 20.28 17.95 0.82
N LEU A 193 19.71 17.06 0.00
CA LEU A 193 20.40 15.86 -0.48
C LEU A 193 21.69 16.17 -1.23
N ARG A 194 21.68 17.22 -2.06
CA ARG A 194 22.87 17.70 -2.79
C ARG A 194 23.99 18.13 -1.84
N ARG A 195 23.67 18.99 -0.86
CA ARG A 195 24.63 19.43 0.16
C ARG A 195 25.15 18.26 1.00
N ARG A 196 24.31 17.24 1.24
CA ARG A 196 24.74 16.03 1.94
C ARG A 196 25.74 15.23 1.11
N ALA A 197 25.51 15.08 -0.20
CA ALA A 197 26.45 14.44 -1.11
C ALA A 197 27.78 15.18 -1.19
N GLU A 198 27.76 16.52 -1.21
CA GLU A 198 28.95 17.37 -1.33
C GLU A 198 29.72 17.49 0.00
N GLY A 199 29.01 17.62 1.13
CA GLY A 199 29.62 17.86 2.45
C GLY A 199 29.82 16.61 3.33
N LEU A 200 29.01 15.57 3.15
CA LEU A 200 29.17 14.28 3.86
C LEU A 200 28.83 13.09 2.95
N PRO A 201 29.67 12.81 1.92
CA PRO A 201 29.35 11.87 0.85
C PRO A 201 28.99 10.45 1.32
N ALA A 202 29.58 9.98 2.42
CA ALA A 202 29.33 8.65 2.99
C ALA A 202 27.87 8.43 3.43
N SER A 203 27.14 9.50 3.75
CA SER A 203 25.77 9.44 4.26
C SER A 203 24.70 9.71 3.19
N TYR A 204 25.11 10.02 1.95
CA TYR A 204 24.18 10.43 0.90
C TYR A 204 23.18 9.31 0.55
N ALA A 205 23.67 8.08 0.36
CA ALA A 205 22.82 6.97 -0.03
C ALA A 205 21.77 6.64 1.05
N ASP A 206 22.16 6.69 2.34
CA ASP A 206 21.22 6.52 3.46
C ASP A 206 20.14 7.61 3.47
N ALA A 207 20.56 8.88 3.33
CA ALA A 207 19.62 10.00 3.26
C ALA A 207 18.68 9.89 2.05
N ALA A 208 19.19 9.48 0.89
CA ALA A 208 18.37 9.28 -0.30
C ALA A 208 17.36 8.14 -0.12
N VAL A 209 17.74 7.05 0.53
CA VAL A 209 16.85 5.93 0.87
C VAL A 209 15.73 6.36 1.80
N ASP A 210 16.02 7.20 2.79
CA ASP A 210 14.99 7.76 3.68
C ASP A 210 13.97 8.63 2.94
N PHE A 211 14.34 9.23 1.81
CA PHE A 211 13.40 9.98 0.97
C PHE A 211 12.64 9.06 0.03
N LEU A 212 13.32 8.09 -0.60
CA LEU A 212 12.72 7.20 -1.59
C LEU A 212 11.68 6.24 -0.99
N ARG A 213 11.91 5.74 0.24
CA ARG A 213 11.07 4.69 0.82
C ARG A 213 9.61 5.10 1.07
N PHE A 214 9.32 6.40 1.16
CA PHE A 214 7.98 6.91 1.47
C PHE A 214 7.08 7.12 0.26
N TYR A 215 7.60 7.05 -0.97
CA TYR A 215 6.75 7.12 -2.17
C TYR A 215 5.87 5.86 -2.30
N SER A 216 4.64 6.03 -2.78
CA SER A 216 3.70 4.94 -3.05
C SER A 216 3.54 4.67 -4.55
N ASP A 217 2.96 3.53 -4.91
CA ASP A 217 2.70 3.16 -6.32
C ASP A 217 1.72 4.07 -7.06
N GLN A 218 0.95 4.89 -6.34
CA GLN A 218 0.06 5.89 -6.92
C GLN A 218 0.81 7.14 -7.42
N THR A 219 2.11 7.25 -7.16
CA THR A 219 2.92 8.42 -7.51
C THR A 219 3.01 8.61 -9.02
N GLN A 220 2.77 9.84 -9.50
CA GLN A 220 3.04 10.20 -10.89
C GLN A 220 4.55 10.44 -11.13
N TRP A 221 5.32 9.35 -11.20
CA TRP A 221 6.78 9.33 -11.23
C TRP A 221 7.42 10.36 -12.16
N GLN A 222 6.94 10.46 -13.39
CA GLN A 222 7.49 11.35 -14.43
C GLN A 222 7.44 12.85 -14.09
N LYS A 223 6.60 13.25 -13.13
CA LYS A 223 6.42 14.64 -12.72
C LYS A 223 7.03 14.97 -11.36
N THR A 224 7.55 13.96 -10.65
CA THR A 224 8.24 14.16 -9.38
C THR A 224 9.51 14.98 -9.57
N TRP A 225 9.86 15.77 -8.56
CA TRP A 225 11.07 16.57 -8.56
C TRP A 225 12.19 15.86 -7.81
N VAL A 226 11.92 15.43 -6.58
CA VAL A 226 12.94 14.86 -5.69
C VAL A 226 13.32 13.46 -6.16
N TYR A 227 12.35 12.56 -6.38
CA TYR A 227 12.61 11.21 -6.88
C TYR A 227 13.40 11.21 -8.20
N ASN A 228 12.98 12.03 -9.17
CA ASN A 228 13.69 12.12 -10.45
C ASN A 228 15.09 12.74 -10.32
N HIS A 229 15.31 13.62 -9.35
CA HIS A 229 16.66 14.07 -9.03
C HIS A 229 17.50 12.98 -8.36
N VAL A 230 16.93 12.05 -7.60
CA VAL A 230 17.73 10.95 -7.06
C VAL A 230 18.09 9.95 -8.17
N LEU A 231 17.15 9.59 -9.04
CA LEU A 231 17.33 8.49 -10.00
C LEU A 231 17.70 8.90 -11.43
N PHE A 232 17.48 10.15 -11.82
CA PHE A 232 17.66 10.61 -13.20
C PHE A 232 18.35 11.98 -13.31
N HIS A 233 19.07 12.41 -12.28
CA HIS A 233 19.76 13.70 -12.31
C HIS A 233 20.75 13.82 -13.46
N ASP A 234 21.52 12.78 -13.76
CA ASP A 234 22.60 12.84 -14.75
C ASP A 234 22.10 12.72 -16.18
N SER A 235 20.81 12.45 -16.39
CA SER A 235 20.15 12.66 -17.68
C SER A 235 20.16 14.14 -18.11
N LYS A 236 20.27 15.06 -17.14
CA LYS A 236 20.14 16.52 -17.30
C LYS A 236 18.84 16.96 -18.02
N LYS A 237 17.82 16.09 -18.09
CA LYS A 237 16.53 16.35 -18.75
C LYS A 237 15.55 17.12 -17.86
N TYR A 238 15.99 18.21 -17.25
CA TYR A 238 15.15 19.04 -16.39
C TYR A 238 15.48 20.53 -16.52
N ASN A 239 14.50 21.36 -16.20
CA ASN A 239 14.70 22.80 -16.02
C ASN A 239 14.39 23.18 -14.58
N ARG A 240 14.44 24.48 -14.24
CA ARG A 240 14.16 24.99 -12.88
C ARG A 240 12.79 24.60 -12.29
N ARG A 241 11.84 24.15 -13.12
CA ARG A 241 10.43 23.90 -12.73
C ARG A 241 10.05 22.43 -12.77
N ARG A 242 10.60 21.62 -13.69
CA ARG A 242 10.19 20.22 -13.89
C ARG A 242 11.22 19.42 -14.70
N PHE A 243 11.12 18.09 -14.60
CA PHE A 243 11.69 17.16 -15.58
C PHE A 243 10.89 17.18 -16.90
N ARG A 244 11.58 16.89 -18.00
CA ARG A 244 11.05 16.88 -19.37
C ARG A 244 11.45 15.58 -20.06
N PHE A 245 10.81 14.48 -19.69
CA PHE A 245 10.97 13.20 -20.38
C PHE A 245 10.04 13.15 -21.60
N SER A 246 10.59 12.78 -22.76
CA SER A 246 9.79 12.41 -23.92
C SER A 246 9.18 11.01 -23.75
N TRP A 247 8.23 10.64 -24.61
CA TRP A 247 7.64 9.29 -24.59
C TRP A 247 8.69 8.17 -24.78
N ARG A 248 9.72 8.42 -25.60
CA ARG A 248 10.83 7.48 -25.84
C ARG A 248 11.76 7.34 -24.64
N GLU A 249 11.79 8.33 -23.75
CA GLU A 249 12.66 8.38 -22.56
C GLU A 249 11.94 7.91 -21.29
N ARG A 250 10.74 7.31 -21.39
CA ARG A 250 10.01 6.78 -20.23
C ARG A 250 10.71 5.61 -19.54
N ASN A 251 11.61 4.92 -20.26
CA ASN A 251 12.32 3.73 -19.81
C ASN A 251 13.83 3.99 -19.61
N LEU A 252 14.22 5.23 -19.27
CA LEU A 252 15.61 5.52 -18.95
C LEU A 252 16.10 4.59 -17.83
N ASP A 253 17.32 4.09 -17.97
CA ASP A 253 17.96 3.28 -16.96
C ASP A 253 18.36 4.17 -15.77
N PRO A 254 17.77 3.96 -14.57
CA PRO A 254 18.11 4.75 -13.39
C PRO A 254 19.55 4.54 -12.94
N LEU A 255 20.19 3.39 -13.23
CA LEU A 255 21.58 3.16 -12.80
C LEU A 255 22.58 4.04 -13.55
N LYS A 256 22.28 4.35 -14.82
CA LYS A 256 23.09 5.24 -15.66
C LYS A 256 22.88 6.73 -15.37
N ASN A 257 21.73 7.08 -14.80
CA ASN A 257 21.30 8.47 -14.66
C ASN A 257 21.13 8.94 -13.21
N ARG A 258 21.27 8.06 -12.22
CA ARG A 258 21.16 8.40 -10.79
C ARG A 258 22.19 9.44 -10.39
N ALA A 259 21.80 10.32 -9.48
CA ALA A 259 22.74 11.26 -8.91
C ALA A 259 23.80 10.54 -8.08
N TYR A 260 25.05 10.99 -8.23
CA TYR A 260 26.19 10.54 -7.41
C TYR A 260 26.37 9.02 -7.43
N ALA A 261 26.42 8.42 -8.62
CA ALA A 261 26.48 6.97 -8.81
C ALA A 261 27.57 6.27 -7.98
N GLU A 262 28.75 6.87 -7.84
CA GLU A 262 29.85 6.29 -7.04
C GLU A 262 29.53 6.22 -5.54
N LEU A 263 28.66 7.09 -5.01
CA LEU A 263 28.27 7.05 -3.60
C LEU A 263 27.33 5.88 -3.30
N TRP A 264 26.49 5.50 -4.26
CA TRP A 264 25.62 4.32 -4.16
C TRP A 264 26.40 3.00 -4.17
N ARG A 265 27.57 2.97 -4.82
CA ARG A 265 28.42 1.76 -4.95
C ARG A 265 29.30 1.47 -3.74
N ARG A 266 29.35 2.37 -2.75
CA ARG A 266 30.21 2.21 -1.57
C ARG A 266 29.79 1.05 -0.67
N THR A 267 28.49 0.83 -0.53
CA THR A 267 27.94 -0.20 0.33
C THR A 267 26.54 -0.58 -0.13
N PRO A 268 26.14 -1.87 -0.07
CA PRO A 268 24.79 -2.28 -0.42
C PRO A 268 23.77 -1.99 0.68
N ARG A 269 24.21 -1.65 1.91
CA ARG A 269 23.35 -1.48 3.09
C ARG A 269 22.14 -0.55 2.86
N PRO A 270 22.27 0.63 2.21
CA PRO A 270 21.12 1.49 1.93
C PRO A 270 20.10 0.80 1.01
N LEU A 271 20.58 0.04 0.01
CA LEU A 271 19.71 -0.67 -0.93
C LEU A 271 18.95 -1.83 -0.26
N PHE A 272 19.58 -2.54 0.69
CA PHE A 272 18.88 -3.54 1.50
C PHE A 272 17.77 -2.93 2.34
N SER A 273 18.07 -1.80 3.02
CA SER A 273 17.05 -1.04 3.75
C SER A 273 15.90 -0.59 2.84
N LEU A 274 16.21 -0.24 1.58
CA LEU A 274 15.19 0.17 0.61
C LEU A 274 14.28 -0.99 0.18
N LEU A 275 14.81 -2.20 0.02
CA LEU A 275 13.99 -3.39 -0.26
C LEU A 275 12.97 -3.63 0.86
N GLU A 276 13.42 -3.62 2.11
CA GLU A 276 12.56 -3.94 3.26
C GLU A 276 11.54 -2.83 3.58
N ARG A 277 11.90 -1.55 3.36
CA ARG A 277 11.12 -0.41 3.86
C ARG A 277 10.38 0.40 2.80
N ALA A 278 10.72 0.26 1.51
CA ALA A 278 10.05 1.02 0.48
C ALA A 278 8.58 0.61 0.33
N ARG A 279 7.72 1.59 0.09
CA ARG A 279 6.27 1.40 -0.12
C ARG A 279 5.86 1.22 -1.58
N SER A 280 6.78 1.35 -2.54
CA SER A 280 6.48 1.24 -3.96
C SER A 280 7.34 0.20 -4.68
N GLU A 281 6.72 -0.49 -5.63
CA GLU A 281 7.38 -1.45 -6.52
C GLU A 281 8.44 -0.76 -7.39
N ALA A 282 8.20 0.49 -7.81
CA ALA A 282 9.16 1.26 -8.61
C ALA A 282 10.49 1.49 -7.85
N VAL A 283 10.40 1.84 -6.56
CA VAL A 283 11.58 2.09 -5.71
C VAL A 283 12.28 0.78 -5.35
N ARG A 284 11.51 -0.28 -5.03
CA ARG A 284 12.06 -1.64 -4.84
C ARG A 284 12.78 -2.10 -6.11
N GLY A 285 12.21 -1.85 -7.28
CA GLY A 285 12.80 -2.21 -8.58
C GLY A 285 14.10 -1.46 -8.89
N TYR A 286 14.26 -0.24 -8.40
CA TYR A 286 15.56 0.43 -8.43
C TYR A 286 16.57 -0.28 -7.52
N ALA A 287 16.17 -0.62 -6.29
CA ALA A 287 17.04 -1.29 -5.33
C ALA A 287 17.52 -2.66 -5.83
N THR A 288 16.62 -3.49 -6.38
CA THR A 288 16.97 -4.81 -6.93
C THR A 288 17.95 -4.67 -8.10
N LYS A 289 17.68 -3.75 -9.04
CA LYS A 289 18.59 -3.48 -10.17
C LYS A 289 19.97 -3.00 -9.70
N ALA A 290 20.01 -2.07 -8.75
CA ALA A 290 21.27 -1.57 -8.21
C ALA A 290 22.07 -2.68 -7.51
N LEU A 291 21.41 -3.52 -6.71
CA LEU A 291 22.06 -4.67 -6.06
C LEU A 291 22.59 -5.68 -7.08
N GLN A 292 21.79 -6.06 -8.08
CA GLN A 292 22.19 -7.01 -9.12
C GLN A 292 23.35 -6.51 -9.99
N SER A 293 23.42 -5.19 -10.22
CA SER A 293 24.46 -4.58 -11.07
C SER A 293 25.72 -4.22 -10.28
N ASP A 294 25.57 -3.49 -9.17
CA ASP A 294 26.71 -2.90 -8.45
C ASP A 294 27.30 -3.86 -7.40
N PHE A 295 26.52 -4.84 -6.91
CA PHE A 295 26.89 -5.68 -5.77
C PHE A 295 26.74 -7.19 -6.03
N ARG A 296 26.76 -7.61 -7.30
CA ARG A 296 26.55 -9.01 -7.71
C ARG A 296 27.43 -10.02 -6.96
N ALA A 297 28.72 -9.68 -6.75
CA ALA A 297 29.65 -10.56 -6.05
C ALA A 297 29.25 -10.79 -4.59
N MET A 298 28.84 -9.73 -3.89
CA MET A 298 28.37 -9.83 -2.50
C MET A 298 27.07 -10.63 -2.40
N LEU A 299 26.20 -10.57 -3.41
CA LEU A 299 24.95 -11.32 -3.39
C LEU A 299 25.14 -12.83 -3.48
N ARG A 300 26.33 -13.35 -3.82
CA ARG A 300 26.60 -14.79 -3.88
C ARG A 300 26.70 -15.45 -2.51
N ASP A 301 26.80 -14.68 -1.44
CA ASP A 301 26.93 -15.17 -0.07
C ASP A 301 25.92 -14.54 0.89
N VAL A 302 24.66 -14.44 0.44
CA VAL A 302 23.58 -13.90 1.27
C VAL A 302 23.04 -14.94 2.24
N GLU A 303 22.65 -14.50 3.43
CA GLU A 303 22.12 -15.38 4.46
C GLU A 303 20.68 -15.84 4.18
N PRO A 304 20.34 -17.13 4.40
CA PRO A 304 18.97 -17.63 4.21
C PRO A 304 17.93 -16.81 4.98
N ALA A 305 18.24 -16.44 6.22
CA ALA A 305 17.35 -15.65 7.08
C ALA A 305 16.98 -14.29 6.47
N TRP A 306 17.84 -13.71 5.63
CA TRP A 306 17.51 -12.48 4.91
C TRP A 306 16.51 -12.73 3.78
N VAL A 307 16.68 -13.83 3.02
CA VAL A 307 15.71 -14.24 2.00
C VAL A 307 14.32 -14.47 2.60
N VAL A 308 14.25 -15.09 3.79
CA VAL A 308 12.98 -15.26 4.52
C VAL A 308 12.31 -13.93 4.82
N ARG A 309 13.06 -12.93 5.30
CA ARG A 309 12.52 -11.59 5.54
C ARG A 309 12.05 -10.91 4.27
N LEU A 310 12.76 -11.08 3.15
CA LEU A 310 12.38 -10.51 1.86
C LEU A 310 11.05 -11.08 1.36
N ILE A 311 10.85 -12.39 1.42
CA ILE A 311 9.59 -13.04 1.02
C ILE A 311 8.42 -12.52 1.88
N ALA A 312 8.65 -12.30 3.18
CA ALA A 312 7.62 -11.80 4.09
C ALA A 312 7.12 -10.39 3.75
N VAL A 313 7.84 -9.62 2.91
CA VAL A 313 7.40 -8.29 2.47
C VAL A 313 6.17 -8.37 1.53
N GLY A 314 5.99 -9.47 0.81
CA GLY A 314 4.84 -9.66 -0.10
C GLY A 314 4.84 -8.74 -1.32
N SER A 315 6.02 -8.47 -1.89
CA SER A 315 6.21 -7.58 -3.04
C SER A 315 6.56 -8.37 -4.28
N ALA A 316 5.85 -8.12 -5.40
CA ALA A 316 6.12 -8.79 -6.66
C ALA A 316 7.57 -8.60 -7.13
N THR A 317 8.10 -7.38 -7.00
CA THR A 317 9.48 -7.06 -7.39
C THR A 317 10.51 -7.75 -6.50
N ILE A 318 10.25 -7.83 -5.19
CA ILE A 318 11.14 -8.52 -4.25
C ILE A 318 11.08 -10.03 -4.50
N ASP A 319 9.90 -10.60 -4.69
CA ASP A 319 9.74 -12.03 -4.93
C ASP A 319 10.46 -12.46 -6.22
N THR A 320 10.36 -11.67 -7.29
CA THR A 320 11.16 -11.90 -8.51
C THR A 320 12.67 -11.78 -8.25
N PHE A 321 13.11 -10.84 -7.41
CA PHE A 321 14.52 -10.74 -7.01
C PHE A 321 14.97 -11.91 -6.13
N VAL A 322 14.10 -12.43 -5.25
CA VAL A 322 14.36 -13.61 -4.43
C VAL A 322 14.58 -14.83 -5.31
N ILE A 323 13.74 -15.07 -6.33
CA ILE A 323 13.97 -16.16 -7.29
C ILE A 323 15.34 -16.03 -7.93
N TRP A 324 15.70 -14.82 -8.34
CA TRP A 324 17.01 -14.55 -8.89
C TRP A 324 18.12 -14.90 -7.88
N LEU A 325 17.99 -14.56 -6.59
CA LEU A 325 18.94 -14.97 -5.56
C LEU A 325 19.02 -16.50 -5.42
N LEU A 326 17.87 -17.17 -5.31
CA LEU A 326 17.81 -18.63 -5.19
C LEU A 326 18.49 -19.35 -6.36
N GLY A 327 18.44 -18.78 -7.57
CA GLY A 327 19.13 -19.33 -8.74
C GLY A 327 20.59 -18.89 -8.93
N ASN A 328 21.09 -17.91 -8.18
CA ASN A 328 22.45 -17.34 -8.38
C ASN A 328 23.38 -17.51 -7.17
N VAL A 329 22.83 -17.89 -6.01
CA VAL A 329 23.60 -18.15 -4.78
C VAL A 329 23.97 -19.63 -4.73
N PRO A 330 25.28 -19.99 -4.76
CA PRO A 330 25.70 -21.39 -4.85
C PRO A 330 25.24 -22.27 -3.69
N LYS A 331 25.03 -21.70 -2.49
CA LYS A 331 24.55 -22.47 -1.32
C LYS A 331 23.04 -22.74 -1.34
N PHE A 332 22.27 -22.16 -2.28
CA PHE A 332 20.81 -22.29 -2.35
C PHE A 332 20.38 -23.39 -3.33
N GLU A 333 20.83 -24.61 -3.07
CA GLU A 333 20.35 -25.81 -3.76
C GLU A 333 19.00 -26.27 -3.18
N HIS A 334 18.06 -26.72 -4.03
CA HIS A 334 16.70 -27.09 -3.60
C HIS A 334 16.66 -28.15 -2.51
N SER A 335 17.58 -29.11 -2.54
CA SER A 335 17.70 -30.17 -1.53
C SER A 335 18.04 -29.63 -0.14
N ALA A 336 18.78 -28.52 -0.06
CA ALA A 336 19.18 -27.90 1.20
C ALA A 336 18.12 -26.94 1.79
N PHE A 337 17.04 -26.64 1.06
CA PHE A 337 16.07 -25.62 1.50
C PHE A 337 15.41 -25.92 2.84
N ARG A 338 15.23 -27.18 3.22
CA ARG A 338 14.68 -27.54 4.54
C ARG A 338 15.68 -27.20 5.65
N GLU A 339 16.95 -27.57 5.47
CA GLU A 339 18.02 -27.30 6.43
C GLU A 339 18.31 -25.79 6.56
N LEU A 340 18.22 -25.06 5.45
CA LEU A 340 18.43 -23.61 5.41
C LEU A 340 17.21 -22.79 5.89
N GLY A 341 16.10 -23.44 6.26
CA GLY A 341 14.87 -22.75 6.67
C GLY A 341 14.16 -21.99 5.52
N LEU A 342 14.44 -22.36 4.27
CA LEU A 342 13.87 -21.75 3.06
C LEU A 342 12.63 -22.49 2.54
N HIS A 343 12.37 -23.71 3.00
CA HIS A 343 11.25 -24.53 2.53
C HIS A 343 9.89 -23.83 2.64
N ASP A 344 9.44 -23.51 3.86
CA ASP A 344 8.15 -22.84 4.06
C ASP A 344 8.08 -21.46 3.41
N PRO A 345 9.12 -20.60 3.49
CA PRO A 345 9.14 -19.32 2.77
C PRO A 345 8.95 -19.49 1.26
N VAL A 346 9.64 -20.45 0.61
CA VAL A 346 9.47 -20.70 -0.83
C VAL A 346 8.04 -21.19 -1.13
N LEU A 347 7.43 -22.00 -0.27
CA LEU A 347 6.04 -22.42 -0.46
C LEU A 347 5.01 -21.29 -0.29
N ARG A 348 5.32 -20.23 0.48
CA ARG A 348 4.48 -19.03 0.54
C ARG A 348 4.42 -18.29 -0.79
N LEU A 349 5.45 -18.41 -1.62
CA LEU A 349 5.47 -17.78 -2.95
C LEU A 349 4.41 -18.35 -3.91
N LEU A 350 3.73 -19.46 -3.57
CA LEU A 350 2.54 -19.93 -4.28
C LEU A 350 1.40 -18.89 -4.28
N ASP A 351 1.35 -17.99 -3.29
CA ASP A 351 0.40 -16.88 -3.22
C ASP A 351 1.00 -15.54 -3.67
N SER A 352 2.25 -15.52 -4.14
CA SER A 352 2.95 -14.29 -4.51
C SER A 352 2.17 -13.50 -5.56
N PRO A 353 2.19 -12.15 -5.53
CA PRO A 353 1.69 -11.32 -6.63
C PRO A 353 2.50 -11.47 -7.93
N SER A 354 3.71 -12.05 -7.89
CA SER A 354 4.55 -12.32 -9.05
C SER A 354 4.23 -13.68 -9.68
N ASN A 355 3.93 -13.70 -10.98
CA ASN A 355 3.73 -14.93 -11.74
C ASN A 355 4.99 -15.81 -11.74
N ASP A 356 6.16 -15.20 -11.89
CA ASP A 356 7.44 -15.93 -11.91
C ASP A 356 7.67 -16.62 -10.57
N ALA A 357 7.35 -15.95 -9.46
CA ALA A 357 7.47 -16.52 -8.11
C ALA A 357 6.54 -17.69 -7.89
N ARG A 358 5.28 -17.56 -8.33
CA ARG A 358 4.31 -18.65 -8.30
C ARG A 358 4.75 -19.83 -9.15
N ALA A 359 5.31 -19.58 -10.32
CA ALA A 359 5.85 -20.62 -11.20
C ALA A 359 7.01 -21.36 -10.54
N TYR A 360 7.99 -20.63 -10.00
CA TYR A 360 9.15 -21.19 -9.30
C TYR A 360 8.73 -22.04 -8.10
N ALA A 361 7.83 -21.51 -7.26
CA ALA A 361 7.34 -22.22 -6.08
C ALA A 361 6.55 -23.48 -6.45
N ALA A 362 5.76 -23.43 -7.52
CA ALA A 362 5.02 -24.59 -7.99
C ALA A 362 5.94 -25.70 -8.51
N ASP A 363 7.02 -25.33 -9.19
CA ASP A 363 8.02 -26.28 -9.67
C ASP A 363 8.78 -26.94 -8.50
N TYR A 364 9.24 -26.13 -7.55
CA TYR A 364 9.87 -26.63 -6.32
C TYR A 364 8.94 -27.58 -5.55
N ALA A 365 7.68 -27.19 -5.35
CA ALA A 365 6.72 -27.97 -4.58
C ALA A 365 6.39 -29.33 -5.21
N ARG A 366 6.37 -29.42 -6.56
CA ARG A 366 6.10 -30.67 -7.29
C ARG A 366 7.06 -31.80 -6.90
N THR A 367 8.30 -31.44 -6.59
CA THR A 367 9.36 -32.39 -6.21
C THR A 367 9.56 -32.48 -4.71
N HIS A 368 9.55 -31.34 -4.00
CA HIS A 368 10.02 -31.26 -2.61
C HIS A 368 8.92 -31.07 -1.55
N ALA A 369 7.66 -30.88 -1.97
CA ALA A 369 6.52 -30.63 -1.08
C ALA A 369 5.25 -31.38 -1.54
N ARG A 370 5.39 -32.67 -1.87
CA ARG A 370 4.25 -33.52 -2.28
C ARG A 370 3.25 -33.79 -1.14
N ASP A 371 3.67 -33.55 0.09
CA ASP A 371 2.95 -33.68 1.35
C ASP A 371 2.12 -32.44 1.74
N LEU A 372 1.96 -31.45 0.84
CA LEU A 372 1.16 -30.24 1.11
C LEU A 372 -0.22 -30.57 1.69
N PRO A 373 -0.68 -29.94 2.80
CA PRO A 373 -1.96 -30.27 3.42
C PRO A 373 -3.16 -30.11 2.46
N LEU A 374 -4.18 -30.96 2.59
CA LEU A 374 -5.37 -30.93 1.71
C LEU A 374 -6.04 -29.55 1.70
N GLU A 375 -6.24 -28.93 2.87
CA GLU A 375 -6.80 -27.58 2.97
C GLU A 375 -6.02 -26.55 2.17
N ARG A 376 -4.69 -26.68 2.15
CA ARG A 376 -3.83 -25.81 1.37
C ARG A 376 -4.02 -26.03 -0.13
N LEU A 377 -4.18 -27.28 -0.58
CA LEU A 377 -4.48 -27.59 -1.98
C LEU A 377 -5.85 -27.04 -2.41
N ILE A 378 -6.86 -27.11 -1.55
CA ILE A 378 -8.19 -26.55 -1.83
C ILE A 378 -8.12 -25.03 -2.05
N LEU A 379 -7.39 -24.30 -1.19
CA LEU A 379 -7.18 -22.86 -1.35
C LEU A 379 -6.43 -22.54 -2.65
N LEU A 380 -5.37 -23.29 -2.94
CA LEU A 380 -4.55 -23.09 -4.14
C LEU A 380 -5.25 -23.49 -5.45
N ALA A 381 -6.28 -24.33 -5.40
CA ALA A 381 -7.05 -24.74 -6.58
C ALA A 381 -7.68 -23.54 -7.31
N ASN A 382 -8.00 -22.48 -6.57
CA ASN A 382 -8.57 -21.25 -7.12
C ASN A 382 -7.53 -20.15 -7.43
N ASN A 383 -6.24 -20.50 -7.44
CA ASN A 383 -5.17 -19.55 -7.74
C ASN A 383 -5.26 -19.05 -9.19
N SER A 384 -4.99 -17.77 -9.41
CA SER A 384 -5.04 -17.16 -10.75
C SER A 384 -3.93 -17.66 -11.68
N HIS A 385 -2.85 -18.22 -11.12
CA HIS A 385 -1.71 -18.72 -11.89
C HIS A 385 -1.85 -20.20 -12.28
N ASP A 386 -1.70 -20.48 -13.57
CA ASP A 386 -1.91 -21.82 -14.15
C ASP A 386 -0.95 -22.89 -13.61
N GLY A 387 0.32 -22.55 -13.42
CA GLY A 387 1.31 -23.49 -12.89
C GLY A 387 0.97 -23.99 -11.48
N VAL A 388 0.38 -23.15 -10.64
CA VAL A 388 -0.05 -23.51 -9.28
C VAL A 388 -1.26 -24.44 -9.35
N ARG A 389 -2.22 -24.16 -10.24
CA ARG A 389 -3.38 -25.04 -10.44
C ARG A 389 -3.00 -26.40 -10.98
N LYS A 390 -2.03 -26.47 -11.89
CA LYS A 390 -1.46 -27.74 -12.38
C LYS A 390 -0.82 -28.54 -11.24
N LEU A 391 0.01 -27.90 -10.40
CA LEU A 391 0.54 -28.53 -9.20
C LEU A 391 -0.58 -29.13 -8.33
N VAL A 392 -1.64 -28.35 -8.06
CA VAL A 392 -2.76 -28.82 -7.25
C VAL A 392 -3.46 -30.03 -7.88
N LYS A 393 -3.69 -29.99 -9.21
CA LYS A 393 -4.25 -31.10 -9.95
C LYS A 393 -3.39 -32.36 -9.84
N ASP A 394 -2.07 -32.22 -10.00
CA ASP A 394 -1.12 -33.32 -9.90
C ASP A 394 -1.17 -33.93 -8.48
N LEU A 395 -1.03 -33.10 -7.45
CA LEU A 395 -0.99 -33.55 -6.05
C LEU A 395 -2.31 -34.14 -5.54
N LEU A 396 -3.47 -33.65 -6.01
CA LEU A 396 -4.77 -34.26 -5.70
C LEU A 396 -4.99 -35.56 -6.50
N GLY A 397 -4.47 -35.64 -7.72
CA GLY A 397 -4.55 -36.85 -8.55
C GLY A 397 -3.73 -38.02 -8.01
N ASP A 398 -2.66 -37.73 -7.26
CA ASP A 398 -1.82 -38.73 -6.61
C ASP A 398 -2.40 -39.27 -5.29
N ARG A 399 -3.51 -38.69 -4.80
CA ARG A 399 -4.19 -39.08 -3.55
C ARG A 399 -5.38 -39.99 -3.82
N ASP A 400 -5.72 -40.84 -2.86
CA ASP A 400 -6.97 -41.61 -2.94
C ASP A 400 -8.17 -40.65 -2.92
N PRO A 401 -9.01 -40.63 -3.97
CA PRO A 401 -10.10 -39.66 -4.07
C PRO A 401 -11.14 -39.79 -2.95
N ARG A 402 -11.33 -40.98 -2.36
CA ARG A 402 -12.32 -41.26 -1.32
C ARG A 402 -11.74 -41.11 0.09
N LYS A 403 -10.55 -41.66 0.33
CA LYS A 403 -9.92 -41.73 1.66
C LYS A 403 -9.12 -40.47 2.00
N ASP A 404 -8.29 -40.01 1.07
CA ASP A 404 -7.32 -38.95 1.33
C ASP A 404 -7.84 -37.55 0.97
N VAL A 405 -8.74 -37.47 -0.02
CA VAL A 405 -9.40 -36.21 -0.43
C VAL A 405 -10.82 -36.14 0.15
N GLY A 406 -11.65 -37.14 -0.13
CA GLY A 406 -13.00 -37.25 0.43
C GLY A 406 -14.05 -36.39 -0.28
N LEU A 407 -15.31 -36.77 -0.08
CA LEU A 407 -16.47 -36.17 -0.76
C LEU A 407 -16.63 -34.67 -0.47
N ASP A 408 -16.35 -34.25 0.77
CA ASP A 408 -16.49 -32.86 1.18
C ASP A 408 -15.51 -31.94 0.46
N ALA A 409 -14.23 -32.33 0.39
CA ALA A 409 -13.19 -31.56 -0.30
C ALA A 409 -13.48 -31.42 -1.80
N TRP A 410 -13.92 -32.50 -2.47
CA TRP A 410 -14.37 -32.41 -3.86
C TRP A 410 -15.60 -31.52 -4.02
N GLY A 411 -16.54 -31.58 -3.06
CA GLY A 411 -17.69 -30.68 -3.01
C GLY A 411 -17.30 -29.21 -2.87
N ARG A 412 -16.28 -28.88 -2.06
CA ARG A 412 -15.74 -27.52 -1.92
C ARG A 412 -15.07 -27.05 -3.21
N LEU A 413 -14.27 -27.91 -3.85
CA LEU A 413 -13.61 -27.62 -5.12
C LEU A 413 -14.58 -27.37 -6.27
N LEU A 414 -15.71 -28.08 -6.27
CA LEU A 414 -16.79 -27.91 -7.26
C LEU A 414 -17.26 -26.46 -7.35
N GLY A 415 -17.26 -25.73 -6.23
CA GLY A 415 -17.69 -24.33 -6.18
C GLY A 415 -16.62 -23.29 -6.50
N THR A 416 -15.42 -23.71 -6.90
CA THR A 416 -14.32 -22.79 -7.23
C THR A 416 -14.28 -22.49 -8.73
N GLN A 417 -13.74 -21.32 -9.13
CA GLN A 417 -13.71 -20.91 -10.53
C GLN A 417 -12.88 -21.87 -11.39
N TYR A 418 -11.75 -22.32 -10.87
CA TYR A 418 -10.78 -23.12 -11.64
C TYR A 418 -10.70 -24.60 -11.23
N GLY A 419 -11.18 -24.97 -10.04
CA GLY A 419 -11.22 -26.37 -9.58
C GLY A 419 -12.47 -27.14 -9.98
N HIS A 420 -13.49 -26.46 -10.54
CA HIS A 420 -14.78 -27.04 -10.91
C HIS A 420 -14.66 -28.30 -11.78
N GLU A 421 -13.98 -28.21 -12.93
CA GLU A 421 -13.84 -29.34 -13.86
C GLU A 421 -13.11 -30.54 -13.25
N LEU A 422 -12.10 -30.26 -12.42
CA LEU A 422 -11.35 -31.32 -11.73
C LEU A 422 -12.26 -32.06 -10.73
N ALA A 423 -13.07 -31.31 -9.98
CA ALA A 423 -14.04 -31.88 -9.04
C ALA A 423 -15.12 -32.68 -9.74
N ILE A 424 -15.66 -32.20 -10.87
CA ILE A 424 -16.63 -32.94 -11.69
C ILE A 424 -16.07 -34.31 -12.09
N ALA A 425 -14.85 -34.32 -12.62
CA ALA A 425 -14.20 -35.55 -13.07
C ALA A 425 -14.02 -36.54 -11.91
N ALA A 426 -13.59 -36.07 -10.75
CA ALA A 426 -13.41 -36.91 -9.56
C ALA A 426 -14.75 -37.44 -9.01
N LEU A 427 -15.75 -36.57 -8.86
CA LEU A 427 -17.08 -36.92 -8.32
C LEU A 427 -17.78 -37.96 -9.20
N ARG A 428 -17.76 -37.78 -10.53
CA ARG A 428 -18.39 -38.72 -11.48
C ARG A 428 -17.69 -40.07 -11.52
N LYS A 429 -16.35 -40.08 -11.43
CA LYS A 429 -15.55 -41.29 -11.59
C LYS A 429 -15.50 -42.13 -10.31
N HIS A 430 -15.46 -41.48 -9.15
CA HIS A 430 -15.11 -42.14 -7.90
C HIS A 430 -16.23 -42.24 -6.89
N PHE A 431 -17.35 -41.53 -7.01
CA PHE A 431 -18.43 -41.56 -6.02
C PHE A 431 -19.74 -42.07 -6.64
N GLY A 432 -20.50 -42.86 -5.88
CA GLY A 432 -21.76 -43.46 -6.34
C GLY A 432 -22.95 -43.11 -5.45
N ALA A 433 -24.09 -43.74 -5.71
CA ALA A 433 -25.36 -43.49 -5.01
C ALA A 433 -25.32 -43.67 -3.48
N ARG A 434 -24.37 -44.46 -2.96
CA ARG A 434 -24.17 -44.64 -1.51
C ARG A 434 -23.60 -43.40 -0.83
N GLU A 435 -22.82 -42.60 -1.55
CA GLU A 435 -22.09 -41.45 -1.02
C GLU A 435 -22.75 -40.13 -1.47
N LEU A 436 -23.16 -40.06 -2.74
CA LEU A 436 -23.90 -38.94 -3.31
C LEU A 436 -25.39 -39.05 -2.94
N THR A 437 -25.74 -38.83 -1.67
CA THR A 437 -27.12 -38.98 -1.18
C THR A 437 -28.05 -37.86 -1.68
N GLN A 438 -29.36 -38.04 -1.50
CA GLN A 438 -30.36 -37.01 -1.81
C GLN A 438 -30.10 -35.71 -1.02
N GLU A 439 -29.66 -35.80 0.24
CA GLU A 439 -29.28 -34.66 1.07
C GLU A 439 -28.04 -33.94 0.50
N TRP A 440 -27.04 -34.71 0.03
CA TRP A 440 -25.85 -34.13 -0.60
C TRP A 440 -26.23 -33.31 -1.84
N PHE A 441 -27.11 -33.83 -2.70
CA PHE A 441 -27.63 -33.13 -3.87
C PHE A 441 -28.48 -31.91 -3.47
N THR A 442 -29.32 -32.02 -2.45
CA THR A 442 -30.15 -30.91 -1.95
C THR A 442 -29.27 -29.71 -1.59
N ALA A 443 -28.20 -29.93 -0.83
CA ALA A 443 -27.28 -28.87 -0.44
C ALA A 443 -26.59 -28.17 -1.63
N ARG A 444 -26.39 -28.86 -2.77
CA ARG A 444 -25.75 -28.28 -3.97
C ARG A 444 -26.75 -27.62 -4.91
N LEU A 445 -28.00 -28.09 -4.94
CA LEU A 445 -29.10 -27.44 -5.67
C LEU A 445 -29.53 -26.11 -5.03
N LEU A 446 -29.24 -25.93 -3.74
CA LEU A 446 -29.46 -24.69 -2.98
C LEU A 446 -28.21 -23.79 -2.91
N ASP A 447 -27.13 -24.14 -3.63
CA ASP A 447 -25.92 -23.32 -3.65
C ASP A 447 -26.15 -22.03 -4.47
N SER A 448 -25.57 -20.91 -4.04
CA SER A 448 -25.72 -19.63 -4.72
C SER A 448 -24.97 -19.54 -6.07
N ARG A 449 -24.20 -20.57 -6.44
CA ARG A 449 -23.36 -20.59 -7.64
C ARG A 449 -23.98 -21.49 -8.71
N ASP A 450 -24.38 -20.89 -9.83
CA ASP A 450 -25.04 -21.58 -10.95
C ASP A 450 -24.32 -22.87 -11.38
N LYS A 451 -22.99 -22.83 -11.51
CA LYS A 451 -22.20 -24.01 -11.92
C LYS A 451 -22.37 -25.22 -10.99
N VAL A 452 -22.51 -24.98 -9.69
CA VAL A 452 -22.71 -26.04 -8.70
C VAL A 452 -24.11 -26.64 -8.85
N VAL A 453 -25.10 -25.76 -9.03
CA VAL A 453 -26.50 -26.12 -9.25
C VAL A 453 -26.66 -26.92 -10.55
N ASP A 454 -26.08 -26.43 -11.65
CA ASP A 454 -26.11 -27.06 -12.97
C ASP A 454 -25.55 -28.48 -12.92
N PHE A 455 -24.38 -28.65 -12.29
CA PHE A 455 -23.77 -29.96 -12.11
C PHE A 455 -24.67 -30.90 -11.30
N ALA A 456 -25.23 -30.41 -10.18
CA ALA A 456 -26.09 -31.20 -9.32
C ALA A 456 -27.38 -31.60 -10.03
N ALA A 457 -28.01 -30.68 -10.77
CA ALA A 457 -29.21 -30.93 -11.56
C ALA A 457 -28.96 -31.94 -12.69
N GLU A 458 -27.80 -31.88 -13.35
CA GLU A 458 -27.43 -32.83 -14.40
C GLU A 458 -27.14 -34.24 -13.85
N LEU A 459 -26.47 -34.34 -12.70
CA LEU A 459 -26.01 -35.61 -12.15
C LEU A 459 -27.07 -36.32 -11.30
N LEU A 460 -27.94 -35.58 -10.61
CA LEU A 460 -28.97 -36.13 -9.73
C LEU A 460 -29.82 -37.23 -10.40
N PRO A 461 -30.47 -37.01 -11.57
CA PRO A 461 -31.32 -38.03 -12.18
C PRO A 461 -30.55 -39.25 -12.71
N LYS A 462 -29.22 -39.13 -12.89
CA LYS A 462 -28.35 -40.23 -13.31
C LYS A 462 -28.01 -41.17 -12.14
N ILE A 463 -27.95 -40.64 -10.91
CA ILE A 463 -27.61 -41.38 -9.69
C ILE A 463 -28.87 -41.81 -8.93
N HIS A 464 -29.88 -40.93 -8.86
CA HIS A 464 -31.19 -41.17 -8.26
C HIS A 464 -32.28 -40.89 -9.31
N PRO A 465 -32.72 -41.91 -10.06
CA PRO A 465 -33.75 -41.75 -11.08
C PRO A 465 -35.03 -41.09 -10.53
N TYR A 466 -35.73 -40.31 -11.36
CA TYR A 466 -36.94 -39.58 -10.94
C TYR A 466 -38.03 -40.46 -10.32
N LYS A 467 -38.12 -41.73 -10.71
CA LYS A 467 -39.04 -42.71 -10.11
C LYS A 467 -38.75 -42.99 -8.62
N ASP A 468 -37.51 -42.83 -8.21
CA ASP A 468 -37.03 -43.05 -6.84
C ASP A 468 -37.07 -41.74 -6.02
N LEU A 469 -37.01 -40.59 -6.71
CA LEU A 469 -37.22 -39.25 -6.16
C LEU A 469 -38.73 -38.96 -6.01
N LYS A 470 -39.28 -39.26 -4.84
CA LYS A 470 -40.70 -39.02 -4.54
C LYS A 470 -41.02 -37.52 -4.50
N ALA A 471 -42.29 -37.15 -4.71
CA ALA A 471 -42.78 -35.77 -4.66
C ALA A 471 -42.40 -35.01 -3.37
N ALA A 472 -42.23 -35.72 -2.25
CA ALA A 472 -41.80 -35.14 -0.98
C ALA A 472 -40.39 -34.52 -1.04
N TYR A 473 -39.49 -35.07 -1.85
CA TYR A 473 -38.13 -34.52 -2.05
C TYR A 473 -38.19 -33.13 -2.70
N PHE A 474 -38.95 -33.00 -3.80
CA PHE A 474 -39.07 -31.74 -4.52
C PHE A 474 -39.82 -30.67 -3.73
N ARG A 475 -40.83 -31.05 -2.95
CA ARG A 475 -41.49 -30.12 -2.01
C ARG A 475 -40.50 -29.56 -0.99
N ARG A 476 -39.71 -30.43 -0.35
CA ARG A 476 -38.67 -30.00 0.60
C ARG A 476 -37.65 -29.04 -0.05
N LEU A 477 -37.26 -29.28 -1.30
CA LEU A 477 -36.35 -28.40 -2.02
C LEU A 477 -36.99 -27.02 -2.25
N LEU A 478 -38.27 -26.96 -2.67
CA LEU A 478 -38.99 -25.71 -2.92
C LEU A 478 -39.32 -24.93 -1.63
N ASP A 479 -39.54 -25.63 -0.53
CA ASP A 479 -39.83 -25.04 0.79
C ASP A 479 -38.54 -24.59 1.52
N ALA A 480 -37.37 -24.73 0.90
CA ALA A 480 -36.10 -24.37 1.49
C ALA A 480 -35.97 -22.83 1.62
N PRO A 481 -35.57 -22.32 2.80
CA PRO A 481 -35.50 -20.87 3.05
C PRO A 481 -34.51 -20.13 2.14
N GLU A 482 -33.57 -20.84 1.52
CA GLU A 482 -32.59 -20.29 0.58
C GLU A 482 -33.18 -19.93 -0.79
N ILE A 483 -34.41 -20.35 -1.10
CA ILE A 483 -35.14 -20.04 -2.36
C ILE A 483 -36.05 -18.80 -2.20
N GLY A 484 -36.24 -18.29 -0.97
CA GLY A 484 -37.16 -17.20 -0.62
C GLY A 484 -36.65 -15.78 -0.80
#